data_AF-A0A7V9PNQ1-F1
#
_entry.id   AF-A0A7V9PNQ1-F1
#
_cell.length_a   1.000
_cell.length_b   1.000
_cell.length_c   1.000
_cell.angle_alpha   90.00
_cell.angle_beta   90.00
_cell.angle_gamma   90.00
#
_symmetry.space_group_name_H-M   'P 1'
#
loop_
_entity.id
_entity.type
_entity.pdbx_description
1 polymer ?
#
loop_
_entity_poly.entity_id
_entity_poly.type
_entity_poly.pdbx_seq_one_letter_code
_entity_poly.pdbx_strand_id
1 'polypeptide(L)' 'LLGRERQGRAYTYRASQDEADFLSGAIGDRLAEASPGARRSVLINLLGDLQPEDLDEVARYTRRIRRARTDEP' A
#
# COMPACT_ATOMS: atom_id res chain seq x y z
N LEU A 1 3.71 6.30 15.42
CA LEU A 1 4.05 4.92 15.01
C LEU A 1 3.79 3.93 16.13
N LEU A 2 4.19 4.21 17.38
CA LEU A 2 3.89 3.36 18.53
C LEU A 2 3.11 4.12 19.60
N GLY A 3 2.09 3.49 20.16
CA GLY A 3 1.52 3.86 21.45
C GLY A 3 2.24 3.11 22.57
N ARG A 4 2.36 3.72 23.75
CA ARG A 4 2.83 3.00 24.95
C ARG A 4 1.74 2.92 25.99
N GLU A 5 1.67 1.77 26.65
CA GLU A 5 0.79 1.51 27.78
C GLU A 5 1.65 1.09 28.98
N ARG A 6 1.35 1.61 30.17
CA ARG A 6 2.09 1.26 31.39
C ARG A 6 1.48 0.02 32.02
N GLN A 7 2.26 -1.06 32.13
CA GLN A 7 1.91 -2.27 32.87
C GLN A 7 2.80 -2.38 34.12
N GLY A 8 2.26 -1.93 35.26
CA GLY A 8 2.98 -1.92 36.53
C GLY A 8 4.23 -1.03 36.49
N ARG A 9 5.41 -1.67 36.50
CA ARG A 9 6.73 -1.00 36.39
C ARG A 9 7.33 -1.00 34.98
N ALA A 10 6.65 -1.59 34.00
CA ALA A 10 7.11 -1.68 32.62
C ALA A 10 6.22 -0.87 31.66
N TYR A 11 6.73 -0.62 30.46
CA TYR A 11 5.98 -0.09 29.32
C TYR A 11 5.87 -1.15 28.24
N THR A 12 4.66 -1.35 27.73
CA THR A 12 4.40 -2.14 26.53
C THR A 12 4.14 -1.19 25.37
N TYR A 13 4.68 -1.50 24.19
CA TYR A 13 4.49 -0.71 22.99
C TYR A 13 3.61 -1.49 22.01
N ARG A 14 2.64 -0.80 21.40
CA ARG A 14 1.80 -1.37 20.34
C ARG A 14 1.82 -0.46 19.13
N ALA A 15 1.75 -1.06 17.94
CA ALA A 15 1.59 -0.31 16.71
C ALA A 15 0.31 0.54 16.78
N SER A 16 0.44 1.81 16.45
CA SER A 16 -0.69 2.74 16.43
C SER A 16 -1.48 2.71 15.11
N GLN A 17 -0.98 1.98 14.12
CA GLN A 17 -1.54 1.86 12.77
C GLN A 17 -1.38 0.41 12.29
N ASP A 18 -2.24 -0.01 11.38
CA ASP A 18 -2.05 -1.24 10.63
C ASP A 18 -0.79 -1.14 9.75
N GLU A 19 -0.09 -2.26 9.58
CA GLU A 19 1.16 -2.30 8.82
C GLU A 19 0.92 -2.03 7.33
N ALA A 20 -0.16 -2.56 6.75
CA ALA A 20 -0.48 -2.36 5.34
C ALA A 20 -0.85 -0.89 5.07
N ASP A 21 -1.59 -0.25 5.97
CA ASP A 21 -1.91 1.17 5.88
C ASP A 21 -0.66 2.05 5.97
N PHE A 22 0.25 1.72 6.90
CA PHE A 22 1.51 2.44 7.04
C PHE A 22 2.40 2.31 5.80
N LEU A 23 2.57 1.08 5.29
CA LEU A 23 3.41 0.82 4.12
C LEU A 23 2.80 1.42 2.85
N SER A 24 1.50 1.29 2.65
CA SER A 24 0.82 1.85 1.48
C SER A 24 0.93 3.38 1.44
N GLY A 25 0.77 4.05 2.59
CA GLY A 25 0.99 5.50 2.70
C GLY A 25 2.43 5.89 2.37
N ALA A 26 3.41 5.25 2.99
CA ALA A 26 4.82 5.55 2.77
C ALA A 26 5.27 5.30 1.31
N ILE A 27 4.77 4.25 0.66
CA ILE A 27 5.02 3.97 -0.76
C ILE A 27 4.33 5.02 -1.63
N GLY A 28 3.08 5.37 -1.32
CA GLY A 28 2.31 6.40 -2.01
C GLY A 28 3.03 7.75 -2.03
N ASP A 29 3.53 8.20 -0.88
CA ASP A 29 4.27 9.46 -0.75
C ASP A 29 5.53 9.47 -1.63
N ARG A 30 6.32 8.39 -1.61
CA ARG A 30 7.50 8.27 -2.48
C ARG A 30 7.16 8.26 -3.97
N LEU A 31 6.07 7.59 -4.35
CA LEU A 31 5.61 7.58 -5.74
C LEU A 31 5.05 8.94 -6.17
N ALA A 32 4.53 9.74 -5.25
CA ALA A 32 4.03 11.10 -5.53
C ALA A 32 5.17 12.08 -5.86
N GLU A 33 6.32 11.94 -5.19
CA GLU A 33 7.53 12.75 -5.46
C GLU A 33 8.25 12.34 -6.76
N ALA A 34 8.03 11.11 -7.25
CA ALA A 34 8.66 10.60 -8.45
C ALA A 34 8.12 11.25 -9.72
N SER A 35 9.00 11.42 -10.73
CA SER A 35 8.57 11.85 -12.06
C SER A 35 7.57 10.84 -12.66
N PRO A 36 6.65 11.27 -13.55
CA PRO A 36 5.65 10.36 -14.12
C PRO A 36 6.24 9.11 -14.80
N GLY A 37 7.39 9.26 -15.47
CA GLY A 37 8.11 8.14 -16.07
C GLY A 37 8.70 7.19 -15.03
N ALA A 38 9.38 7.73 -14.01
CA ALA A 38 9.95 6.92 -12.93
C ALA A 38 8.86 6.17 -12.15
N ARG A 39 7.77 6.86 -11.79
CA ARG A 39 6.60 6.25 -11.15
C ARG A 39 6.06 5.08 -11.96
N ARG A 40 5.90 5.23 -13.28
CA ARG A 40 5.41 4.16 -14.15
C ARG A 40 6.38 2.97 -14.17
N SER A 41 7.68 3.22 -14.33
CA SER A 41 8.67 2.13 -14.36
C SER A 41 8.74 1.37 -13.03
N VAL A 42 8.70 2.06 -11.90
CA VAL A 42 8.69 1.41 -10.58
C VAL A 42 7.46 0.52 -10.41
N LEU A 43 6.27 0.98 -10.80
CA LEU A 43 5.05 0.17 -10.72
C LEU A 43 5.13 -1.06 -11.64
N ILE A 44 5.67 -0.92 -12.85
CA ILE A 44 5.85 -2.07 -13.77
C ILE A 44 6.82 -3.09 -13.18
N ASN A 45 7.96 -2.64 -12.64
CA ASN A 45 8.95 -3.54 -12.04
C ASN A 45 8.36 -4.26 -10.83
N LEU A 46 7.66 -3.54 -9.95
CA LEU A 46 7.01 -4.14 -8.78
C LEU A 46 6.00 -5.23 -9.17
N LEU A 47 5.20 -4.99 -10.22
CA LEU A 47 4.27 -5.98 -10.75
C LEU A 47 4.97 -7.15 -11.45
N GLY A 48 6.14 -6.92 -12.05
CA GLY A 48 6.95 -7.93 -12.72
C GLY A 48 7.59 -8.94 -11.78
N ASP A 49 7.82 -8.55 -10.52
CA ASP A 49 8.41 -9.41 -9.48
C ASP A 49 7.35 -10.23 -8.71
N LEU A 50 6.06 -10.04 -9.00
CA LEU A 50 4.97 -10.78 -8.35
C LEU A 50 4.89 -12.23 -8.84
N GLN A 51 4.40 -13.11 -7.97
CA GLN A 51 4.02 -14.45 -8.38
C GLN A 51 2.78 -14.39 -9.29
N PRO A 52 2.59 -15.38 -10.19
CA PRO A 52 1.44 -15.40 -11.11
C PRO A 52 0.09 -15.23 -10.42
N GLU A 53 -0.11 -15.88 -9.27
CA GLU A 53 -1.34 -15.79 -8.47
C GLU A 53 -1.61 -14.38 -7.94
N ASP A 54 -0.58 -13.69 -7.44
CA ASP A 54 -0.69 -12.33 -6.93
C ASP A 54 -1.00 -11.34 -8.06
N LEU A 55 -0.40 -11.56 -9.24
CA LEU A 55 -0.65 -10.74 -10.42
C LEU A 55 -2.11 -10.87 -10.90
N ASP A 56 -2.68 -12.07 -10.85
CA ASP A 56 -4.08 -12.32 -11.17
C ASP A 56 -5.01 -11.61 -10.18
N GLU A 57 -4.67 -11.60 -8.89
CA GLU A 57 -5.42 -10.86 -7.88
C GLU A 57 -5.39 -9.35 -8.15
N VAL A 58 -4.21 -8.79 -8.44
CA VAL A 58 -4.06 -7.37 -8.80
C VAL A 58 -4.89 -7.05 -10.05
N ALA A 59 -4.89 -7.91 -11.06
CA ALA A 59 -5.69 -7.73 -12.27
C ALA A 59 -7.20 -7.71 -11.96
N ARG A 60 -7.67 -8.61 -11.07
CA ARG A 60 -9.06 -8.65 -10.58
C ARG A 60 -9.45 -7.34 -9.89
N TYR A 61 -8.63 -6.84 -8.96
CA TYR A 61 -8.89 -5.57 -8.28
C TYR A 61 -8.85 -4.38 -9.23
N THR A 62 -7.93 -4.37 -10.19
CA THR A 62 -7.83 -3.31 -11.21
C THR A 62 -9.11 -3.19 -12.02
N ARG A 63 -9.70 -4.32 -12.45
CA ARG A 63 -10.98 -4.33 -13.17
C ARG A 63 -12.12 -3.77 -12.31
N ARG A 64 -12.16 -4.13 -11.03
CA ARG A 64 -13.16 -3.63 -10.07
C ARG A 64 -13.06 -2.12 -9.87
N ILE A 65 -11.85 -1.59 -9.69
CA ILE A 65 -11.59 -0.15 -9.53
C ILE A 65 -12.01 0.61 -10.80
N ARG A 66 -11.67 0.09 -11.98
CA ARG A 66 -12.06 0.73 -13.25
C ARG A 66 -13.57 0.81 -13.39
N ARG A 67 -14.29 -0.29 -13.15
CA ARG A 67 -15.75 -0.32 -13.19
C ARG A 67 -16.35 0.72 -12.24
N ALA A 68 -15.90 0.77 -10.98
CA ALA A 68 -16.40 1.73 -10.00
C ALA A 68 -16.23 3.21 -10.44
N ARG A 69 -15.14 3.54 -11.14
CA ARG A 69 -14.89 4.90 -11.66
C ARG A 69 -15.67 5.24 -12.93
N THR A 70 -16.16 4.24 -13.66
CA THR A 70 -16.98 4.45 -14.86
C THR A 70 -18.47 4.50 -14.51
N ASP A 71 -18.87 3.86 -13.40
CA ASP A 71 -20.25 3.87 -12.89
C ASP A 71 -20.56 5.11 -12.00
N GLU A 72 -19.60 6.00 -11.79
CA GLU A 72 -19.79 7.31 -11.13
C GLU A 72 -20.30 8.34 -12.16
N PRO A 73 -21.48 8.96 -11.96
CA PRO A 73 -22.14 9.84 -12.94
C PRO A 73 -21.44 11.19 -13.18
#